data_AF-A0A429N731-F1
#
_entry.id   AF-A0A429N731-F1
#
_cell.length_a   1.000
_cell.length_b   1.000
_cell.length_c   1.000
_cell.angle_alpha   90.00
_cell.angle_beta   90.00
_cell.angle_gamma   90.00
#
_symmetry.space_group_name_H-M   'P 1'
#
loop_
_entity.id
_entity.type
_entity.pdbx_description
1 polymer ?
#
loop_
_entity_poly.entity_id
_entity_poly.type
_entity_poly.pdbx_seq_one_letter_code
_entity_poly.pdbx_strand_id
1 'polypeptide(L)' 'MTTRSTTPRTETGGLVDAPALHFERLSDHQRQGRSCCWCSGTPDDRFPVRILRAAGVRLYACTPCAGMYGVPAVETGQ' A
#
# COMPACT_ATOMS: atom_id res chain seq x y z
N MET A 1 4.52 0.92 -40.69
CA MET A 1 4.16 0.36 -39.38
C MET A 1 5.23 0.77 -38.40
N THR A 2 4.91 1.63 -37.42
CA THR A 2 5.87 2.12 -36.43
C THR A 2 5.32 1.77 -35.05
N THR A 3 5.93 0.81 -34.37
CA THR A 3 5.56 0.39 -33.03
C THR A 3 5.95 1.48 -32.04
N ARG A 4 4.97 2.21 -31.48
CA ARG A 4 5.20 3.05 -30.31
C ARG A 4 5.31 2.13 -29.10
N SER A 5 6.53 1.92 -28.65
CA SER A 5 6.81 1.38 -27.32
C SER A 5 6.39 2.42 -26.29
N THR A 6 5.16 2.30 -25.79
CA THR A 6 4.69 3.10 -24.65
C THR A 6 5.31 2.51 -23.40
N THR A 7 6.48 3.00 -23.01
CA THR A 7 7.00 2.76 -21.65
C THR A 7 5.95 3.33 -20.68
N PRO A 8 5.38 2.55 -19.75
CA PRO A 8 4.56 3.12 -18.70
C PRO A 8 5.48 4.02 -17.88
N ARG A 9 5.36 5.33 -18.12
CA ARG A 9 5.96 6.36 -17.30
C ARG A 9 5.21 6.30 -15.97
N THR A 10 5.71 5.47 -15.05
CA THR A 10 5.37 5.60 -13.65
C THR A 10 5.88 6.96 -13.24
N GLU A 11 5.00 7.97 -13.35
CA GLU A 11 5.22 9.26 -12.74
C GLU A 11 5.23 9.02 -11.23
N THR A 12 6.42 8.72 -10.71
CA THR A 12 6.74 8.87 -9.31
C THR A 12 6.70 10.37 -9.01
N GLY A 13 5.48 10.93 -8.93
CA GLY A 13 5.25 12.16 -8.18
C GLY A 13 5.88 11.95 -6.81
N GLY A 14 6.73 12.89 -6.40
CA GLY A 14 7.67 12.74 -5.28
C GLY A 14 7.06 11.97 -4.13
N LEU A 15 7.59 10.77 -3.89
CA LEU A 15 7.18 9.91 -2.78
C LEU A 15 7.25 10.73 -1.51
N VAL A 16 6.15 10.78 -0.77
CA VAL A 16 6.13 11.44 0.54
C VAL A 16 6.44 10.40 1.61
N ASP A 17 7.13 10.83 2.67
CA ASP A 17 7.36 9.96 3.81
C ASP A 17 6.04 9.44 4.37
N ALA A 18 5.98 8.13 4.54
CA ALA A 18 4.80 7.48 5.09
C ALA A 18 4.61 7.89 6.55
N PRO A 19 3.39 8.29 6.97
CA PRO A 19 3.10 8.54 8.37
C PRO A 19 3.40 7.29 9.21
N ALA A 20 4.02 7.51 10.38
CA ALA A 20 4.29 6.45 11.33
C ALA A 20 2.99 5.74 11.74
N LEU A 21 2.98 4.42 11.63
CA LEU A 21 1.86 3.57 12.03
C LEU A 21 2.08 3.06 13.46
N HIS A 22 1.23 3.46 14.38
CA HIS A 22 1.22 2.96 15.75
C HIS A 22 0.09 1.96 15.93
N PHE A 23 0.42 0.71 16.29
CA PHE A 23 -0.57 -0.36 16.43
C PHE A 23 -1.75 0.01 17.33
N GLU A 24 -1.48 0.72 18.43
CA GLU A 24 -2.46 1.16 19.42
C GLU A 24 -3.49 2.15 18.84
N ARG A 25 -3.11 2.90 17.80
CA ARG A 25 -3.97 3.89 17.13
C ARG A 25 -4.74 3.33 15.93
N LEU A 26 -4.45 2.10 15.52
CA LEU A 26 -5.20 1.43 14.47
C LEU A 26 -6.54 0.93 14.99
N SER A 27 -7.58 1.09 14.18
CA SER A 27 -8.87 0.44 14.41
C SER A 27 -8.78 -1.08 14.25
N ASP A 28 -9.73 -1.81 14.81
CA ASP A 28 -9.77 -3.27 14.68
C ASP A 28 -9.89 -3.73 13.22
N HIS A 29 -10.60 -2.98 12.38
CA HIS A 29 -10.68 -3.25 10.94
C HIS A 29 -9.31 -3.14 10.25
N GLN A 30 -8.51 -2.14 10.60
CA GLN A 30 -7.16 -1.96 10.04
C GLN A 30 -6.21 -3.05 10.54
N ARG A 31 -6.27 -3.39 11.84
CA ARG A 31 -5.48 -4.48 12.43
C ARG A 31 -5.79 -5.85 11.81
N GLN A 32 -7.03 -6.06 11.41
CA GLN A 32 -7.46 -7.27 10.70
C GLN A 32 -7.13 -7.24 9.19
N GLY A 33 -6.53 -6.17 8.68
CA GLY A 33 -6.23 -6.00 7.26
C GLY A 33 -7.46 -5.80 6.38
N ARG A 34 -8.60 -5.40 6.97
CA ARG A 34 -9.87 -5.17 6.27
C ARG A 34 -10.03 -3.74 5.76
N SER A 35 -9.13 -2.84 6.13
CA SER A 35 -9.09 -1.46 5.64
C SER A 35 -7.65 -0.94 5.52
N CYS A 36 -7.49 0.09 4.71
CA CYS A 36 -6.22 0.78 4.51
C CYS A 36 -5.69 1.31 5.86
N CYS A 37 -4.43 1.00 6.17
CA CYS A 37 -3.83 1.39 7.45
C CYS A 37 -3.65 2.90 7.63
N TRP A 38 -3.68 3.70 6.55
CA TRP A 38 -3.53 5.16 6.62
C TRP A 38 -4.84 5.92 6.52
N CYS A 39 -5.73 5.57 5.57
CA CYS A 39 -6.94 6.34 5.30
C CYS A 39 -8.25 5.62 5.68
N SER A 40 -8.16 4.39 6.21
CA SER A 40 -9.33 3.54 6.52
C SER A 40 -10.22 3.18 5.31
N GLY A 41 -9.80 3.48 4.08
CA GLY A 41 -10.50 3.10 2.85
C GLY A 41 -10.37 1.60 2.54
N THR A 42 -10.92 1.18 1.39
CA THR A 42 -10.84 -0.22 0.92
C THR A 42 -9.38 -0.62 0.71
N PRO A 43 -8.90 -1.70 1.36
CA PRO A 43 -7.53 -2.16 1.18
C PRO A 43 -7.37 -2.85 -0.18
N ASP A 44 -6.15 -2.89 -0.69
CA ASP A 44 -5.80 -3.68 -1.86
C ASP A 44 -4.69 -4.67 -1.43
N ASP A 45 -4.96 -5.95 -1.62
CA ASP A 45 -4.12 -7.07 -1.16
C ASP A 45 -2.75 -7.09 -1.84
N ARG A 46 -2.65 -6.45 -3.00
CA ARG A 46 -1.39 -6.27 -3.72
C ARG A 46 -0.43 -5.34 -2.98
N PHE A 47 -0.88 -4.51 -2.03
CA PHE A 47 -0.03 -3.53 -1.34
C PHE A 47 0.10 -3.82 0.16
N PRO A 48 0.82 -4.89 0.57
CA PRO A 48 1.01 -5.21 1.98
C PRO A 48 2.02 -4.26 2.64
N VAL A 49 1.62 -3.66 3.77
CA VAL A 49 2.47 -2.79 4.59
C VAL A 49 3.13 -3.62 5.69
N ARG A 50 4.44 -3.87 5.53
CA ARG A 50 5.20 -4.79 6.40
C ARG A 50 5.84 -4.14 7.63
N ILE A 51 5.51 -2.87 7.91
CA ILE A 51 6.12 -2.09 9.01
C ILE A 51 5.89 -2.73 10.38
N LEU A 52 4.74 -3.39 10.59
CA LEU A 52 4.39 -4.06 11.85
C LEU A 52 4.40 -5.60 11.75
N ARG A 53 5.20 -6.18 10.85
CA ARG A 53 5.26 -7.64 10.65
C ARG A 53 5.64 -8.38 11.94
N ALA A 54 6.52 -7.80 12.76
CA ALA A 54 6.96 -8.38 14.03
C ALA A 54 5.81 -8.52 15.05
N ALA A 55 4.77 -7.70 14.94
CA ALA A 55 3.55 -7.80 15.76
C ALA A 55 2.53 -8.80 15.21
N GLY A 56 2.84 -9.52 14.12
CA GLY A 56 1.94 -10.50 13.50
C GLY A 56 0.76 -9.89 12.73
N VAL A 57 0.78 -8.58 12.47
CA VAL A 57 -0.35 -7.84 11.88
C VAL A 57 -0.20 -7.77 10.37
N ARG A 58 -1.27 -8.12 9.64
CA ARG A 58 -1.34 -8.01 8.18
C ARG A 58 -2.00 -6.68 7.81
N LEU A 59 -1.21 -5.66 7.57
CA LEU A 59 -1.69 -4.35 7.11
C LEU A 59 -1.62 -4.27 5.59
N TYR A 60 -2.59 -3.57 5.01
CA TYR A 60 -2.65 -3.30 3.58
C TYR A 60 -2.88 -1.81 3.34
N ALA A 61 -2.36 -1.31 2.23
CA ALA A 61 -2.64 0.01 1.72
C ALA A 61 -3.67 -0.07 0.59
N CYS A 62 -4.43 1.00 0.38
CA CYS A 62 -5.19 1.17 -0.86
C CYS A 62 -4.25 1.68 -1.98
N THR A 63 -4.64 1.50 -3.24
CA THR A 63 -3.87 1.97 -4.41
C THR A 63 -3.38 3.42 -4.32
N PRO A 64 -4.20 4.43 -3.94
CA PRO A 64 -3.72 5.81 -3.89
C PRO A 64 -2.68 6.03 -2.76
N CYS A 65 -2.88 5.44 -1.58
CA CYS A 65 -1.89 5.52 -0.51
C CYS A 65 -0.61 4.76 -0.86
N ALA A 66 -0.72 3.62 -1.55
CA ALA A 66 0.43 2.86 -2.02
C ALA A 66 1.29 3.67 -3.00
N GLY A 67 0.66 4.37 -3.95
CA GLY A 67 1.38 5.27 -4.87
C GLY A 67 2.01 6.47 -4.16
N MET A 68 1.30 7.05 -3.19
CA MET A 68 1.76 8.21 -2.43
C MET A 68 2.97 7.89 -1.53
N TYR A 69 2.94 6.74 -0.86
CA TYR A 69 3.94 6.32 0.13
C TYR A 69 4.95 5.28 -0.40
N GLY A 70 4.85 4.91 -1.67
CA GLY A 70 5.79 3.98 -2.32
C GLY A 70 5.68 2.55 -1.83
N VAL A 71 4.47 2.08 -1.47
CA VAL A 71 4.26 0.68 -1.12
C VAL A 71 4.32 -0.16 -2.40
N PRO A 72 5.30 -1.08 -2.54
CA PRO A 72 5.42 -1.88 -3.74
C PRO A 72 4.25 -2.85 -3.84
N ALA A 73 3.72 -3.02 -5.06
CA ALA A 73 2.83 -4.12 -5.35
C ALA A 73 3.60 -5.44 -5.19
N VAL A 74 3.03 -6.39 -4.46
CA VAL A 74 3.43 -7.78 -4.53
C VAL A 74 2.53 -8.45 -5.55
N GLU A 75 3.09 -9.34 -6.36
CA GLU A 75 2.28 -10.23 -7.17
C GLU A 75 1.59 -11.20 -6.21
N THR A 76 0.32 -10.93 -5.88
CA THR A 76 -0.55 -11.94 -5.29
C THR A 76 -0.87 -12.94 -6.39
N GLY A 77 0.06 -13.88 -6.56
CA GLY A 77 -0.13 -15.06 -7.38
C GLY A 77 -1.38 -15.79 -6.89
N GLN A 78 -2.30 -15.95 -7.83
CA GLN A 78 -3.56 -16.68 -7.77
C GLN A 78 -3.46 -18.05 -7.10
#